data_AF-V8ND61-F1
#
_entry.id   AF-V8ND61-F1
#
_cell.length_a   1.000
_cell.length_b   1.000
_cell.length_c   1.000
_cell.angle_alpha   90.00
_cell.angle_beta   90.00
_cell.angle_gamma   90.00
#
_symmetry.space_group_name_H-M   'P 1'
#
loop_
_entity.id
_entity.type
_entity.pdbx_description
1 polymer ?
#
loop_
_entity_poly.entity_id
_entity_poly.type
_entity_poly.pdbx_seq_one_letter_code
_entity_poly.pdbx_strand_id
1 'polypeptide(L)' 'MYPGNKRKKLWREEKERLLKMTLEERRKEYLRDYVPLKDIPTWKEEMKNKAQSDVEEFAILWVRVHTENIMAVMILDKP' A
#
# COMPACT_ATOMS: atom_id res chain seq x y z
N MET A 1 -3.01 16.16 47.41
CA MET A 1 -2.15 15.62 46.32
C MET A 1 -3.06 15.10 45.20
N TYR A 2 -3.04 15.70 44.00
CA TYR A 2 -3.99 15.36 42.93
C TYR A 2 -3.89 13.88 42.50
N PRO A 3 -5.01 13.14 42.34
CA PRO A 3 -5.00 11.73 41.92
C PRO A 3 -4.48 11.50 40.48
N GLY A 4 -4.18 12.57 39.74
CA GLY A 4 -3.55 12.51 38.41
C GLY A 4 -2.09 12.02 38.42
N ASN A 5 -1.42 11.98 39.57
CA ASN A 5 0.00 11.59 39.63
C ASN A 5 0.22 10.06 39.57
N LYS A 6 -0.75 9.26 40.04
CA LYS A 6 -0.69 7.78 39.98
C LYS A 6 -0.79 7.27 38.55
N ARG A 7 -1.78 7.77 37.79
CA ARG A 7 -1.91 7.49 36.35
C ARG A 7 -0.67 7.93 35.56
N LYS A 8 -0.05 9.04 35.97
CA LYS A 8 1.21 9.50 35.38
C LYS A 8 2.40 8.57 35.60
N LYS A 9 2.43 7.86 36.72
CA LYS A 9 3.48 6.88 37.02
C LYS A 9 3.26 5.60 36.22
N LEU A 10 2.02 5.12 36.17
CA LEU A 10 1.65 3.89 35.45
C LEU A 10 1.93 3.96 33.94
N TRP A 11 1.60 5.06 33.26
CA TRP A 11 1.91 5.16 31.82
C TRP A 11 3.41 5.23 31.54
N ARG A 12 4.20 5.80 32.48
CA ARG A 12 5.66 5.88 32.32
C ARG A 12 6.31 4.52 32.45
N GLU A 13 5.90 3.77 33.47
CA GLU A 13 6.38 2.39 33.70
C GLU A 13 6.01 1.49 32.52
N GLU A 14 4.76 1.55 32.05
CA GLU A 14 4.34 0.75 30.89
C GLU A 14 5.06 1.19 29.60
N LYS A 15 5.26 2.50 29.39
CA LYS A 15 6.04 3.01 28.25
C LYS A 15 7.48 2.49 28.29
N GLU A 16 8.13 2.49 29.45
CA GLU A 16 9.50 1.98 29.58
C GLU A 16 9.57 0.46 29.37
N ARG A 17 8.59 -0.31 29.87
CA ARG A 17 8.47 -1.75 29.60
C ARG A 17 8.38 -2.00 28.10
N LEU A 18 7.44 -1.31 27.45
CA LEU A 18 7.14 -1.42 26.03
C LEU A 18 8.30 -1.00 25.11
N LEU A 19 9.18 -0.11 25.57
CA LEU A 19 10.38 0.33 24.84
C LEU A 19 11.58 -0.62 25.01
N LYS A 20 11.66 -1.36 26.12
CA LYS A 20 12.74 -2.32 26.40
C LYS A 20 12.52 -3.68 25.74
N MET A 21 11.29 -4.00 25.35
CA MET A 21 10.94 -5.25 24.67
C MET A 21 11.35 -5.23 23.20
N THR A 22 11.62 -6.42 22.66
CA THR A 22 11.86 -6.60 21.22
C THR A 22 10.56 -6.52 20.41
N LEU A 23 10.66 -6.26 19.10
CA LEU A 23 9.50 -6.19 18.21
C LEU A 23 8.72 -7.52 18.18
N GLU A 24 9.42 -8.65 18.30
CA GLU A 24 8.87 -10.00 18.28
C GLU A 24 8.04 -10.28 19.54
N GLU A 25 8.53 -9.87 20.71
CA GLU A 25 7.79 -9.99 21.97
C GLU A 25 6.59 -9.06 21.99
N ARG A 26 6.73 -7.83 21.48
CA ARG A 26 5.62 -6.87 21.32
C ARG A 26 4.50 -7.43 20.45
N ARG A 27 4.83 -8.09 19.34
CA ARG A 27 3.85 -8.68 18.41
C ARG A 27 2.98 -9.78 19.03
N LYS A 28 3.49 -10.51 20.03
CA LYS A 28 2.72 -11.54 20.74
C LYS A 28 1.59 -10.96 21.60
N GLU A 29 1.73 -9.71 22.05
CA GLU A 29 0.73 -9.03 22.90
C GLU A 29 -0.32 -8.27 22.06
N TYR A 30 -0.27 -8.31 20.73
CA TYR A 30 -1.23 -7.60 19.89
C TYR A 30 -2.59 -8.30 19.91
N LEU A 31 -3.60 -7.56 20.38
CA LEU A 31 -4.99 -8.03 20.41
C LEU A 31 -5.66 -8.06 19.03
N ARG A 32 -5.02 -7.49 18.00
CA ARG A 32 -5.54 -7.36 16.64
C ARG A 32 -4.46 -7.67 15.62
N ASP A 33 -4.90 -8.00 14.41
CA ASP A 33 -4.04 -8.09 13.24
C ASP A 33 -3.29 -6.76 13.05
N TYR A 34 -2.03 -6.87 12.66
CA TYR A 34 -1.14 -5.73 12.44
C TYR A 34 -0.58 -5.78 11.03
N VAL A 35 -0.35 -4.59 10.45
CA VAL A 35 0.31 -4.46 9.14
C VAL A 35 1.79 -4.15 9.38
N PRO A 36 2.73 -4.99 8.93
CA PRO A 36 4.15 -4.70 8.99
C PRO A 36 4.51 -3.49 8.12
N LEU A 37 5.42 -2.63 8.59
CA LEU A 37 5.88 -1.46 7.84
C LEU A 37 6.45 -1.81 6.46
N LYS A 38 7.14 -2.97 6.37
CA LYS A 38 7.71 -3.49 5.12
C LYS A 38 6.65 -3.80 4.03
N ASP A 39 5.40 -4.02 4.44
CA ASP A 39 4.31 -4.35 3.54
C ASP A 39 3.52 -3.09 3.13
N ILE A 40 3.83 -1.94 3.73
CA ILE A 40 3.27 -0.64 3.36
C ILE A 40 4.15 -0.07 2.24
N PRO A 41 3.62 0.09 1.01
CA PRO A 41 4.41 0.64 -0.08
C PRO A 41 4.80 2.08 0.20
N THR A 42 6.00 2.44 -0.22
CA THR A 42 6.41 3.84 -0.21
C THR A 42 5.76 4.60 -1.36
N TRP A 43 5.59 5.92 -1.21
CA TRP A 43 5.06 6.77 -2.28
C TRP A 43 5.86 6.64 -3.59
N LYS A 44 7.19 6.44 -3.48
CA LYS A 44 8.06 6.21 -4.64
C LYS A 44 7.69 4.91 -5.39
N GLU A 45 7.44 3.83 -4.66
CA GLU A 45 7.05 2.54 -5.25
C GLU A 45 5.65 2.61 -5.85
N GLU A 46 4.73 3.32 -5.18
CA GLU A 46 3.37 3.54 -5.68
C GLU A 46 3.36 4.33 -7.00
N MET A 47 4.16 5.40 -7.10
CA MET A 47 4.29 6.17 -8.34
C MET A 47 4.93 5.36 -9.48
N LYS A 48 5.83 4.42 -9.17
CA LYS A 48 6.41 3.52 -10.18
C LYS A 48 5.37 2.54 -10.71
N ASN A 49 4.57 1.93 -9.83
CA ASN A 49 3.52 1.00 -10.23
C ASN A 49 2.46 1.68 -11.09
N LYS A 50 2.08 2.92 -10.74
CA LYS A 50 1.15 3.72 -11.53
C LYS A 50 1.70 4.04 -12.93
N ALA A 51 2.97 4.44 -13.04
CA ALA A 51 3.58 4.68 -14.35
C ALA A 51 3.59 3.42 -15.22
N GLN A 52 3.79 2.24 -14.62
CA GLN A 52 3.75 0.98 -15.33
C GLN A 52 2.32 0.60 -15.77
N SER A 53 1.31 0.81 -14.91
CA SER A 53 -0.09 0.56 -15.30
C SER A 53 -0.56 1.50 -16.40
N ASP A 54 -0.16 2.78 -16.35
CA ASP A 54 -0.53 3.75 -17.38
C ASP A 54 0.03 3.34 -18.75
N VAL A 55 1.30 2.88 -18.81
CA VAL A 55 1.91 2.38 -20.05
C VAL A 55 1.20 1.14 -20.58
N GLU A 56 0.81 0.22 -19.70
CA GLU A 56 0.07 -0.99 -20.08
C GLU A 56 -1.34 -0.65 -20.58
N GLU A 57 -2.03 0.29 -19.94
CA GLU A 57 -3.32 0.82 -20.39
C GLU A 57 -3.20 1.50 -21.76
N PHE A 58 -2.18 2.34 -21.96
CA PHE A 58 -1.90 2.97 -23.25
C PHE A 58 -1.59 1.93 -24.33
N ALA A 59 -0.83 0.88 -24.03
CA ALA A 59 -0.52 -0.18 -24.99
C ALA A 59 -1.79 -0.97 -25.37
N ILE A 60 -2.65 -1.30 -24.40
CA ILE A 60 -3.94 -1.96 -24.65
C ILE A 60 -4.84 -1.09 -25.53
N LEU A 61 -4.94 0.21 -25.22
CA LEU A 61 -5.69 1.17 -26.03
C LEU A 61 -5.13 1.28 -27.45
N TRP A 62 -3.80 1.31 -27.59
CA TRP A 62 -3.15 1.41 -28.89
C TRP A 62 -3.43 0.16 -29.76
N VAL A 63 -3.33 -1.04 -29.17
CA VAL A 63 -3.72 -2.29 -29.84
C VAL A 63 -5.19 -2.27 -30.24
N ARG A 64 -6.08 -1.82 -29.36
CA ARG A 64 -7.52 -1.72 -29.65
C ARG A 64 -7.81 -0.77 -30.82
N VAL A 65 -7.26 0.44 -30.79
CA VAL A 65 -7.45 1.43 -31.85
C VAL A 65 -6.86 0.92 -33.17
N HIS A 66 -5.67 0.33 -33.13
CA HIS A 66 -5.02 -0.17 -34.35
C HIS A 66 -5.77 -1.37 -34.96
N THR A 67 -6.27 -2.29 -34.12
CA THR A 67 -7.09 -3.42 -34.58
C THR A 67 -8.44 -2.98 -35.12
N GLU A 68 -9.13 -2.04 -34.48
CA GLU A 68 -10.37 -1.44 -34.98
C GLU A 68 -10.14 -0.74 -36.34
N ASN A 69 -9.02 -0.03 -36.50
CA ASN A 69 -8.69 0.66 -37.74
C ASN A 69 -8.32 -0.30 -38.90
N ILE A 70 -7.55 -1.36 -38.62
CA ILE A 70 -7.24 -2.41 -39.60
C ILE A 70 -8.52 -3.14 -40.04
N MET A 71 -9.41 -3.47 -39.09
CA MET A 71 -10.70 -4.10 -39.41
C MET A 71 -11.59 -3.19 -40.26
N ALA A 72 -11.59 -1.88 -40.02
CA ALA A 72 -12.33 -0.92 -40.85
C ALA A 72 -11.80 -0.86 -42.29
N VAL A 73 -10.48 -0.88 -42.48
CA VAL A 73 -9.85 -0.93 -43.81
C VAL A 73 -10.19 -2.24 -44.53
N MET A 74 -10.13 -3.39 -43.84
CA MET A 74 -10.48 -4.68 -44.43
C MET A 74 -11.98 -4.85 -44.75
N ILE A 75 -12.86 -4.06 -44.11
CA ILE A 75 -14.32 -4.09 -44.38
C ILE A 75 -14.69 -3.19 -45.57
N LEU A 76 -13.95 -2.09 -45.79
CA LEU A 76 -14.19 -1.15 -46.89
C LEU A 76 -13.62 -1.61 -48.25
N ASP A 77 -12.75 -2.62 -48.25
CA ASP A 77 -12.13 -3.19 -49.45
C ASP A 77 -12.85 -4.44 -50.00
N LYS A 78 -14.15 -4.59 -49.67
CA LYS A 78 -14.99 -5.65 -50.25
C LYS A 78 -15.57 -5.20 -51.61
N PRO A 79 -15.49 -6.06 -52.65
CA PRO A 79 -15.96 -5.74 -53.99
C PRO A 79 -17.47 -5.56 -54.09
#